data_AF-A0A3D4Z1K3-F1
#
_entry.id   AF-A0A3D4Z1K3-F1
#
_cell.length_a   1.000
_cell.length_b   1.000
_cell.length_c   1.000
_cell.angle_alpha   90.00
_cell.angle_beta   90.00
_cell.angle_gamma   90.00
#
_symmetry.space_group_name_H-M   'P 1'
#
loop_
_entity.id
_entity.type
_entity.pdbx_description
1 polymer ?
#
loop_
_entity_poly.entity_id
_entity_poly.type
_entity_poly.pdbx_seq_one_letter_code
_entity_poly.pdbx_strand_id
1 'polypeptide(L)'
;MADSETPEVIDPKTDKVHTWPHLVRAEFICGLLIFIGLFVWSLLLDAPLEEPADPTKTPNPSKAPWYFLGLQEMLVYFDPWMAGVVLPSLIIVGLMLIPYIDINPKGNGYYTWKERKFAIANFCFGFLVLWVSLIIVGVFLRGPGWNFFAPWQEWDPHKVVALTNIDLNIFLADLTGLDFLRNTAIWAVFGLGLIGAYYFSAVIYWKLKSKKSKFLQELGPVRFGITAFLFLTMMALPIKMILRWTFNIKYVVALPWINMNI
;
A
#
# COMPACT_ATOMS: atom_id res chain seq x y z
N MET A 1 -32.10 33.08 15.44
CA MET A 1 -31.64 32.17 16.52
C MET A 1 -31.89 30.77 16.02
N ALA A 2 -30.88 30.18 15.38
CA ALA A 2 -30.87 28.75 15.09
C ALA A 2 -29.95 28.17 16.15
N ASP A 3 -30.50 27.39 17.07
CA ASP A 3 -29.75 26.73 18.11
C ASP A 3 -28.66 25.87 17.46
N SER A 4 -27.42 26.30 17.65
CA SER A 4 -26.25 25.48 17.39
C SER A 4 -26.19 24.42 18.48
N GLU A 5 -27.03 23.39 18.34
CA GLU A 5 -26.93 22.19 19.16
C GLU A 5 -25.54 21.60 18.93
N THR A 6 -24.65 21.81 19.90
CA THR A 6 -23.42 21.06 20.05
C THR A 6 -23.80 19.58 19.99
N PRO A 7 -23.15 18.75 19.15
CA PRO A 7 -23.47 17.33 19.11
C PRO A 7 -23.37 16.79 20.53
N GLU A 8 -24.50 16.31 21.04
CA GLU A 8 -24.62 15.79 22.39
C GLU A 8 -23.60 14.67 22.53
N VAL A 9 -22.62 14.86 23.42
CA VAL A 9 -21.63 13.83 23.70
C VAL A 9 -22.36 12.76 24.51
N ILE A 10 -22.98 11.82 23.81
CA ILE A 10 -23.72 10.70 24.38
C ILE A 10 -22.78 10.00 25.36
N ASP A 11 -23.12 10.03 26.66
CA ASP A 11 -22.36 9.31 27.68
C ASP A 11 -22.47 7.80 27.38
N PRO A 12 -21.37 7.12 27.02
CA PRO A 12 -21.41 5.72 26.62
C PRO A 12 -21.86 4.77 27.74
N LYS A 13 -22.05 5.25 28.98
CA LYS A 13 -22.61 4.46 30.09
C LYS A 13 -24.14 4.49 30.17
N THR A 14 -24.80 5.53 29.65
CA THR A 14 -26.25 5.71 29.81
C THR A 14 -27.07 5.19 28.64
N ASP A 15 -26.50 5.10 27.43
CA ASP A 15 -27.18 4.57 26.24
C ASP A 15 -26.67 3.17 25.84
N LYS A 16 -26.91 2.19 26.72
CA LYS A 16 -26.58 0.79 26.45
C LYS A 16 -27.84 -0.04 26.34
N VAL A 17 -27.97 -0.74 25.21
CA VAL A 17 -29.00 -1.77 25.02
C VAL A 17 -28.42 -3.15 25.28
N HIS A 18 -29.25 -4.09 25.71
CA HIS A 18 -28.83 -5.48 25.86
C HIS A 18 -28.43 -6.08 24.50
N THR A 19 -27.30 -6.80 24.47
CA THR A 19 -26.81 -7.51 23.28
C THR A 19 -27.88 -8.43 22.70
N TRP A 20 -28.56 -9.17 23.57
CA TRP A 20 -29.76 -9.92 23.23
C TRP A 20 -31.00 -9.15 23.70
N PRO A 21 -32.03 -8.97 22.86
CA PRO A 21 -32.14 -9.47 21.48
C PRO A 21 -31.60 -8.49 20.42
N HIS A 22 -31.24 -7.26 20.79
CA HIS A 22 -31.06 -6.16 19.83
C HIS A 22 -29.92 -6.39 18.83
N LEU A 23 -28.69 -6.60 19.30
CA LEU A 23 -27.52 -6.80 18.42
C LEU A 23 -27.63 -8.15 17.69
N VAL A 24 -27.95 -9.22 18.41
CA VAL A 24 -28.00 -10.58 17.83
C VAL A 24 -29.05 -10.68 16.73
N ARG A 25 -30.23 -10.06 16.90
CA ARG A 25 -31.26 -10.03 15.85
C ARG A 25 -30.78 -9.26 14.62
N ALA A 26 -30.11 -8.12 14.81
CA ALA A 26 -29.58 -7.33 13.70
C ALA A 26 -28.49 -8.09 12.94
N GLU A 27 -27.53 -8.70 13.64
CA GLU A 27 -26.47 -9.52 13.05
C GLU A 27 -27.03 -10.74 12.33
N PHE A 28 -28.03 -11.42 12.90
CA PHE A 28 -28.69 -12.56 12.25
C PHE A 28 -29.40 -12.16 10.97
N ILE A 29 -30.13 -11.03 10.95
CA ILE A 29 -30.79 -10.53 9.75
C ILE A 29 -29.74 -10.15 8.69
N CYS A 30 -28.68 -9.43 9.06
CA CYS A 30 -27.59 -9.09 8.14
C CYS A 30 -26.91 -10.34 7.58
N GLY A 31 -26.62 -11.33 8.42
CA GLY A 31 -26.04 -12.61 8.01
C GLY A 31 -26.94 -13.38 7.06
N LEU A 32 -28.24 -13.42 7.33
CA LEU A 32 -29.24 -14.05 6.45
C LEU A 32 -29.31 -13.34 5.09
N LEU A 33 -29.29 -11.99 5.07
CA LEU A 33 -29.30 -11.21 3.83
C LEU A 33 -28.04 -11.45 2.99
N ILE A 34 -26.86 -11.46 3.63
CA ILE A 34 -25.59 -11.76 2.95
C ILE A 34 -25.61 -13.20 2.41
N PHE A 35 -26.08 -14.17 3.20
CA PHE A 35 -26.19 -15.56 2.79
C PHE A 35 -27.10 -15.73 1.58
N ILE A 36 -28.31 -15.14 1.61
CA ILE A 36 -29.24 -15.16 0.48
C ILE A 36 -28.59 -14.51 -0.75
N GLY A 37 -27.92 -13.36 -0.58
CA GLY A 37 -27.21 -12.69 -1.67
C GLY A 37 -26.12 -13.56 -2.31
N LEU A 38 -25.27 -14.19 -1.51
CA LEU A 38 -24.23 -15.11 -2.00
C LEU A 38 -24.81 -16.38 -2.62
N PHE A 39 -25.90 -16.90 -2.06
CA PHE A 39 -26.59 -18.07 -2.60
C PHE A 39 -27.19 -17.78 -3.97
N VAL A 40 -27.90 -16.66 -4.13
CA VAL A 40 -28.45 -16.22 -5.42
C VAL A 40 -27.31 -15.96 -6.41
N TRP A 41 -26.24 -15.28 -6.00
CA TRP A 41 -25.06 -15.07 -6.85
C TRP A 41 -24.46 -16.40 -7.34
N SER A 42 -24.32 -17.39 -6.45
CA SER A 42 -23.80 -18.71 -6.79
C SER A 42 -24.70 -19.52 -7.73
N LEU A 43 -26.00 -19.23 -7.80
CA LEU A 43 -26.91 -19.89 -8.74
C LEU A 43 -26.89 -19.23 -10.12
N LEU A 44 -26.56 -17.94 -10.17
CA LEU A 44 -26.58 -17.15 -11.41
C LEU A 44 -25.25 -17.16 -12.16
N LEU A 45 -24.14 -17.32 -11.45
CA LEU A 45 -22.79 -17.25 -12.01
C LEU A 45 -21.97 -18.47 -11.59
N ASP A 46 -21.58 -19.26 -12.57
CA ASP A 46 -20.67 -20.38 -12.37
C ASP A 46 -19.27 -19.88 -11.98
N ALA A 47 -18.59 -20.66 -11.14
CA ALA A 47 -17.20 -20.38 -10.79
C ALA A 47 -16.31 -20.55 -12.03
N PRO A 48 -15.44 -19.56 -12.36
CA PRO A 48 -14.49 -19.69 -13.47
C PRO A 48 -13.35 -20.63 -13.05
N LEU A 49 -13.59 -21.94 -13.14
CA LEU A 49 -12.59 -22.97 -12.87
C LEU A 49 -11.70 -23.17 -14.09
N GLU A 50 -10.38 -23.21 -13.87
CA GLU A 50 -9.41 -23.50 -14.92
C GLU A 50 -9.33 -25.01 -15.23
N GLU A 51 -8.67 -25.34 -16.34
CA GLU A 51 -8.34 -26.73 -16.70
C GLU A 51 -7.49 -27.41 -15.59
N PRO A 52 -7.49 -28.76 -15.50
CA PRO A 52 -6.62 -29.47 -14.59
C PRO A 52 -5.15 -29.04 -14.74
N ALA A 53 -4.45 -28.94 -13.61
CA ALA A 53 -3.08 -28.42 -13.57
C ALA A 53 -2.14 -29.22 -14.48
N ASP A 54 -1.45 -28.51 -15.37
CA ASP A 54 -0.41 -29.04 -16.26
C ASP A 54 0.95 -28.42 -15.89
N PRO A 55 1.91 -29.21 -15.34
CA PRO A 55 3.24 -28.71 -15.00
C PRO A 55 4.06 -28.19 -16.19
N THR A 56 3.69 -28.53 -17.42
CA THR A 56 4.39 -28.13 -18.64
C THR A 56 3.88 -26.83 -19.25
N LYS A 57 2.76 -26.29 -18.76
CA LYS A 57 2.09 -25.11 -19.30
C LYS A 57 1.76 -24.11 -18.20
N THR A 58 2.49 -22.99 -18.16
CA THR A 58 2.15 -21.87 -17.29
C THR A 58 1.04 -21.02 -17.92
N PRO A 59 -0.07 -20.75 -17.23
CA PRO A 59 -1.13 -19.88 -17.75
C PRO A 59 -0.61 -18.45 -17.95
N ASN A 60 -1.04 -17.80 -19.03
CA ASN A 60 -0.69 -16.42 -19.33
C ASN A 60 -1.95 -15.60 -19.64
N PRO A 61 -2.30 -14.58 -18.81
CA PRO A 61 -1.61 -14.15 -17.59
C PRO A 61 -1.90 -15.08 -16.41
N SER A 62 -0.88 -15.38 -15.60
CA SER A 62 -1.08 -16.03 -14.30
C SER A 62 -1.51 -14.98 -13.29
N LYS A 63 -2.83 -14.81 -13.08
CA LYS A 63 -3.39 -13.88 -12.09
C LYS A 63 -3.62 -14.59 -10.77
N ALA A 64 -3.13 -14.00 -9.69
CA ALA A 64 -3.49 -14.42 -8.34
C ALA A 64 -4.97 -14.09 -8.04
N PRO A 65 -5.57 -14.73 -7.01
CA PRO A 65 -6.87 -14.31 -6.51
C PRO A 65 -6.90 -12.81 -6.20
N TRP A 66 -8.06 -12.17 -6.38
CA TRP A 66 -8.18 -10.71 -6.40
C TRP A 66 -7.66 -10.02 -5.13
N TYR A 67 -7.79 -10.67 -3.96
CA TYR A 67 -7.29 -10.16 -2.68
C TYR A 67 -5.76 -10.17 -2.56
N PHE A 68 -5.06 -10.91 -3.43
CA PHE A 68 -3.60 -10.90 -3.57
C PHE A 68 -3.10 -10.10 -4.77
N LEU A 69 -3.97 -9.64 -5.68
CA LEU A 69 -3.54 -8.89 -6.86
C LEU A 69 -2.82 -7.58 -6.52
N GLY A 70 -3.16 -6.93 -5.40
CA GLY A 70 -2.41 -5.77 -4.93
C GLY A 70 -0.93 -6.10 -4.69
N LEU A 71 -0.64 -7.24 -4.05
CA LEU A 71 0.74 -7.72 -3.85
C LEU A 71 1.40 -8.12 -5.16
N GLN A 72 0.67 -8.80 -6.04
CA GLN A 72 1.22 -9.19 -7.33
C GLN A 72 1.59 -7.97 -8.17
N GLU A 73 0.78 -6.93 -8.15
CA GLU A 73 1.08 -5.68 -8.85
C GLU A 73 2.30 -4.96 -8.25
N MET A 74 2.54 -5.08 -6.93
CA MET A 74 3.75 -4.54 -6.31
C MET A 74 5.06 -5.17 -6.85
N LEU A 75 5.03 -6.40 -7.38
CA LEU A 75 6.18 -7.06 -8.01
C LEU A 75 6.65 -6.38 -9.30
N VAL A 76 5.82 -5.52 -9.90
CA VAL A 76 6.23 -4.71 -11.06
C VAL A 76 7.20 -3.60 -10.65
N TYR A 77 7.07 -3.11 -9.41
CA TYR A 77 7.79 -1.95 -8.90
C TYR A 77 8.96 -2.32 -7.98
N PHE A 78 8.84 -3.44 -7.27
CA PHE A 78 9.84 -3.91 -6.31
C PHE A 78 10.31 -5.32 -6.65
N ASP A 79 11.50 -5.65 -6.17
CA ASP A 79 12.06 -6.99 -6.30
C ASP A 79 11.28 -7.99 -5.41
N PRO A 80 11.24 -9.29 -5.74
CA PRO A 80 10.36 -10.27 -5.07
C PRO A 80 10.52 -10.36 -3.56
N TRP A 81 11.72 -10.17 -3.02
CA TRP A 81 11.95 -10.22 -1.57
C TRP A 81 11.30 -9.03 -0.84
N MET A 82 11.28 -7.83 -1.46
CA MET A 82 10.64 -6.65 -0.89
C MET A 82 9.12 -6.74 -0.99
N ALA A 83 8.60 -6.97 -2.21
CA ALA A 83 7.15 -6.99 -2.44
C ALA A 83 6.48 -8.25 -1.87
N GLY A 84 7.16 -9.40 -1.86
CA GLY A 84 6.61 -10.66 -1.39
C GLY A 84 6.74 -10.90 0.11
N VAL A 85 7.77 -10.34 0.78
CA VAL A 85 8.04 -10.63 2.19
C VAL A 85 8.07 -9.38 3.05
N VAL A 86 8.95 -8.42 2.73
CA VAL A 86 9.19 -7.27 3.63
C VAL A 86 7.99 -6.35 3.73
N LEU A 87 7.46 -5.87 2.60
CA LEU A 87 6.34 -4.92 2.59
C LEU A 87 5.05 -5.52 3.18
N PRO A 88 4.63 -6.76 2.84
CA PRO A 88 3.51 -7.41 3.51
C PRO A 88 3.70 -7.56 5.02
N SER A 89 4.90 -7.95 5.45
CA SER A 89 5.23 -8.08 6.88
C SER A 89 5.13 -6.73 7.59
N LEU A 90 5.65 -5.67 6.97
CA LEU A 90 5.56 -4.31 7.50
C LEU A 90 4.13 -3.78 7.57
N ILE A 91 3.26 -4.14 6.61
CA ILE A 91 1.83 -3.79 6.67
C ILE A 91 1.19 -4.46 7.89
N ILE A 92 1.39 -5.77 8.08
CA ILE A 92 0.79 -6.51 9.19
C ILE A 92 1.32 -6.00 10.54
N VAL A 93 2.64 -5.89 10.69
CA VAL A 93 3.26 -5.36 11.91
C VAL A 93 2.85 -3.91 12.15
N GLY A 94 2.79 -3.09 11.10
CA GLY A 94 2.34 -1.71 11.18
C GLY A 94 0.91 -1.59 11.72
N LEU A 95 -0.02 -2.42 11.24
CA LEU A 95 -1.40 -2.47 11.73
C LEU A 95 -1.47 -2.92 13.19
N MET A 96 -0.69 -3.92 13.60
CA MET A 96 -0.59 -4.35 15.00
C MET A 96 0.01 -3.28 15.92
N LEU A 97 0.88 -2.41 15.39
CA LEU A 97 1.51 -1.34 16.15
C LEU A 97 0.60 -0.13 16.38
N ILE A 98 -0.50 0.03 15.62
CA ILE A 98 -1.40 1.20 15.72
C ILE A 98 -1.80 1.53 17.17
N PRO A 99 -2.27 0.57 18.00
CA PRO A 99 -2.68 0.86 19.38
C PRO A 99 -1.54 1.38 20.29
N TYR A 100 -0.28 1.11 19.94
CA TYR A 100 0.89 1.47 20.72
C TYR A 100 1.52 2.81 20.31
N ILE A 101 1.32 3.21 19.05
CA ILE A 101 1.83 4.46 18.48
C ILE A 101 0.80 5.59 18.49
N ASP A 102 -0.50 5.27 18.47
CA ASP A 102 -1.57 6.26 18.53
C ASP A 102 -1.82 6.71 19.97
N ILE A 103 -1.49 7.98 20.24
CA ILE A 103 -1.65 8.61 21.55
C ILE A 103 -2.98 9.36 21.71
N ASN A 104 -3.75 9.52 20.63
CA ASN A 104 -4.95 10.36 20.67
C ASN A 104 -6.14 9.54 21.21
N PRO A 105 -6.72 9.87 22.37
CA PRO A 105 -7.84 9.12 22.93
C PRO A 105 -9.19 9.46 22.27
N LYS A 106 -9.29 10.61 21.58
CA LYS A 106 -10.54 11.06 20.93
C LYS A 106 -10.87 10.21 19.72
N GLY A 107 -12.13 10.18 19.26
CA GLY A 107 -12.53 9.39 18.09
C GLY A 107 -12.48 7.88 18.24
N ASN A 108 -12.47 7.36 19.48
CA ASN A 108 -12.62 5.94 19.75
C ASN A 108 -14.10 5.62 20.00
N GLY A 109 -14.67 4.72 19.19
CA GLY A 109 -16.07 4.29 19.32
C GLY A 109 -17.11 5.19 18.63
N TYR A 110 -16.71 6.25 17.92
CA TYR A 110 -17.60 7.06 17.08
C TYR A 110 -16.88 7.59 15.84
N TYR A 111 -17.66 7.91 14.79
CA TYR A 111 -17.12 8.42 13.54
C TYR A 111 -16.79 9.91 13.65
N THR A 112 -15.51 10.26 13.49
CA THR A 112 -15.05 11.66 13.50
C THR A 112 -13.89 11.86 12.53
N TRP A 113 -14.05 12.78 11.59
CA TRP A 113 -12.93 13.16 10.70
C TRP A 113 -12.04 14.23 11.33
N LYS A 114 -12.64 15.22 11.99
CA LYS A 114 -11.95 16.45 12.42
C LYS A 114 -10.88 16.18 13.49
N GLU A 115 -11.10 15.18 14.34
CA GLU A 115 -10.25 14.91 15.50
C GLU A 115 -9.06 13.99 15.18
N ARG A 116 -9.10 13.25 14.06
CA ARG A 116 -8.08 12.27 13.65
C ARG A 116 -7.68 12.39 12.17
N LYS A 117 -7.71 13.61 11.61
CA LYS A 117 -7.45 13.86 10.18
C LYS A 117 -6.22 13.15 9.65
N PHE A 118 -5.10 13.20 10.37
CA PHE A 118 -3.86 12.55 9.94
C PHE A 118 -4.00 11.02 9.89
N ALA A 119 -4.48 10.38 10.97
CA ALA A 119 -4.60 8.92 11.04
C ALA A 119 -5.58 8.39 10.00
N ILE A 120 -6.76 9.02 9.86
CA ILE A 120 -7.78 8.55 8.93
C ILE A 120 -7.36 8.83 7.48
N ALA A 121 -6.84 10.03 7.17
CA ALA A 121 -6.36 10.32 5.83
C ALA A 121 -5.22 9.38 5.42
N ASN A 122 -4.28 9.10 6.33
CA ASN A 122 -3.19 8.19 6.06
C ASN A 122 -3.68 6.75 5.82
N PHE A 123 -4.61 6.27 6.64
CA PHE A 123 -5.22 4.94 6.46
C PHE A 123 -6.00 4.85 5.15
N CYS A 124 -6.88 5.82 4.85
CA CYS A 124 -7.62 5.86 3.59
C CYS A 124 -6.70 5.97 2.38
N PHE A 125 -5.61 6.74 2.48
CA PHE A 125 -4.63 6.83 1.40
C PHE A 125 -3.92 5.48 1.19
N GLY A 126 -3.39 4.86 2.24
CA GLY A 126 -2.72 3.56 2.14
C GLY A 126 -3.65 2.45 1.65
N PHE A 127 -4.88 2.38 2.18
CA PHE A 127 -5.82 1.32 1.85
C PHE A 127 -6.59 1.59 0.55
N LEU A 128 -7.35 2.69 0.47
CA LEU A 128 -8.21 2.95 -0.69
C LEU A 128 -7.41 3.44 -1.90
N VAL A 129 -6.46 4.36 -1.69
CA VAL A 129 -5.74 4.95 -2.82
C VAL A 129 -4.61 4.05 -3.30
N LEU A 130 -3.81 3.46 -2.42
CA LEU A 130 -2.72 2.57 -2.85
C LEU A 130 -3.20 1.13 -3.03
N TRP A 131 -3.69 0.47 -1.97
CA TRP A 131 -3.98 -0.97 -2.04
C TRP A 131 -5.10 -1.33 -3.03
N VAL A 132 -6.26 -0.68 -2.93
CA VAL A 132 -7.40 -0.96 -3.81
C VAL A 132 -7.10 -0.55 -5.26
N SER A 133 -6.38 0.54 -5.50
CA SER A 133 -6.01 0.92 -6.87
C SER A 133 -5.09 -0.12 -7.52
N LEU A 134 -4.13 -0.68 -6.79
CA LEU A 134 -3.27 -1.76 -7.29
C LEU A 134 -4.09 -3.01 -7.65
N ILE A 135 -5.11 -3.35 -6.85
CA ILE A 135 -6.04 -4.44 -7.18
C ILE A 135 -6.80 -4.12 -8.48
N ILE A 136 -7.34 -2.91 -8.62
CA ILE A 136 -8.06 -2.47 -9.83
C ILE A 136 -7.15 -2.57 -11.07
N VAL A 137 -5.90 -2.10 -10.96
CA VAL A 137 -4.90 -2.19 -12.02
C VAL A 137 -4.64 -3.66 -12.37
N GLY A 138 -4.42 -4.53 -11.38
CA GLY A 138 -4.16 -5.96 -11.58
C GLY A 138 -5.34 -6.72 -12.21
N VAL A 139 -6.58 -6.40 -11.80
CA VAL A 139 -7.78 -7.05 -12.34
C VAL A 139 -8.03 -6.59 -13.77
N PHE A 140 -8.13 -5.29 -14.00
CA PHE A 140 -8.73 -4.74 -15.23
C PHE A 140 -7.71 -4.24 -16.25
N LEU A 141 -6.51 -3.81 -15.83
CA LEU A 141 -5.54 -3.17 -16.72
C LEU A 141 -4.33 -4.06 -17.05
N ARG A 142 -4.13 -5.16 -16.30
CA ARG A 142 -3.09 -6.16 -16.58
C ARG A 142 -3.62 -7.28 -17.48
N GLY A 143 -3.03 -7.40 -18.66
CA GLY A 143 -3.36 -8.42 -19.67
C GLY A 143 -2.23 -9.44 -19.88
N PRO A 144 -2.17 -10.08 -21.06
CA PRO A 144 -1.14 -11.06 -21.42
C PRO A 144 0.29 -10.54 -21.19
N GLY A 145 1.14 -11.38 -20.60
CA GLY A 145 2.52 -11.04 -20.23
C GLY A 145 2.64 -10.06 -19.06
N TRP A 146 1.57 -9.86 -18.30
CA TRP A 146 1.45 -8.79 -17.29
C TRP A 146 1.64 -7.39 -17.88
N ASN A 147 1.39 -7.21 -19.18
CA ASN A 147 1.47 -5.93 -19.83
C ASN A 147 0.30 -5.02 -19.43
N PHE A 148 0.55 -3.71 -19.42
CA PHE A 148 -0.47 -2.71 -19.18
C PHE A 148 -1.29 -2.47 -20.45
N PHE A 149 -2.61 -2.47 -20.30
CA PHE A 149 -3.59 -2.12 -21.32
C PHE A 149 -4.49 -1.03 -20.76
N ALA A 150 -4.65 0.06 -21.53
CA ALA A 150 -5.58 1.13 -21.16
C ALA A 150 -7.04 0.62 -21.19
N PRO A 151 -7.99 1.27 -20.49
CA PRO A 151 -9.39 0.81 -20.41
C PRO A 151 -10.13 0.65 -21.75
N TRP A 152 -9.59 1.21 -22.83
CA TRP A 152 -10.11 1.17 -24.20
C TRP A 152 -9.19 0.43 -25.17
N GLN A 153 -8.14 -0.23 -24.68
CA GLN A 153 -7.21 -1.01 -25.50
C GLN A 153 -7.57 -2.49 -25.42
N GLU A 154 -7.79 -3.11 -26.58
CA GLU A 154 -7.99 -4.56 -26.66
C GLU A 154 -6.73 -5.33 -26.23
N TRP A 155 -6.95 -6.46 -25.57
CA TRP A 155 -5.86 -7.33 -25.12
C TRP A 155 -5.38 -8.18 -26.29
N ASP A 156 -4.26 -7.78 -26.89
CA ASP A 156 -3.56 -8.59 -27.89
C ASP A 156 -2.75 -9.71 -27.19
N PRO A 157 -3.08 -10.99 -27.42
CA PRO A 157 -2.36 -12.14 -26.84
C PRO A 157 -0.89 -12.24 -27.29
N HIS A 158 -0.55 -11.67 -28.44
CA HIS A 158 0.80 -11.76 -29.03
C HIS A 158 1.69 -10.58 -28.66
N LYS A 159 1.18 -9.62 -27.90
CA LYS A 159 1.94 -8.47 -27.44
C LYS A 159 2.95 -8.88 -26.38
N VAL A 160 4.18 -9.16 -26.83
CA VAL A 160 5.33 -9.42 -25.95
C VAL A 160 6.19 -8.16 -25.87
N VAL A 161 5.73 -7.17 -25.08
CA VAL A 161 6.56 -6.00 -24.77
C VAL A 161 7.47 -6.36 -23.60
N ALA A 162 8.76 -6.51 -23.86
CA ALA A 162 9.74 -6.62 -22.79
C ALA A 162 9.79 -5.28 -22.03
N LEU A 163 9.44 -5.30 -20.75
CA LEU A 163 9.67 -4.16 -19.85
C LEU A 163 11.18 -3.96 -19.71
N THR A 164 11.74 -3.01 -20.47
CA THR A 164 13.15 -2.64 -20.37
C THR A 164 13.38 -2.06 -18.97
N ASN A 165 14.18 -2.75 -18.16
CA ASN A 165 14.53 -2.28 -16.84
C ASN A 165 15.75 -1.37 -16.97
N ILE A 166 15.60 -0.12 -16.56
CA ILE A 166 16.71 0.83 -16.47
C ILE A 166 17.05 0.98 -15.00
N ASP A 167 18.34 0.92 -14.70
CA ASP A 167 18.85 1.19 -13.37
C ASP A 167 19.04 2.70 -13.20
N LEU A 168 18.72 3.20 -12.01
CA LEU A 168 18.77 4.64 -11.73
C LEU A 168 20.18 5.22 -11.98
N ASN A 169 21.22 4.44 -11.76
CA ASN A 169 22.61 4.86 -11.96
C ASN A 169 22.93 5.12 -13.43
N ILE A 170 22.46 4.26 -14.33
CA ILE A 170 22.63 4.40 -15.77
C ILE A 170 21.85 5.62 -16.24
N PHE A 171 20.59 5.76 -15.81
CA PHE A 171 19.76 6.91 -16.13
C PHE A 171 20.40 8.24 -15.71
N LEU A 172 20.96 8.30 -14.49
CA LEU A 172 21.63 9.50 -13.99
C LEU A 172 22.98 9.74 -14.67
N ALA A 173 23.72 8.69 -15.02
CA ALA A 173 24.95 8.82 -15.79
C ALA A 173 24.67 9.42 -17.18
N ASP A 174 23.63 8.95 -17.85
CA ASP A 174 23.22 9.46 -19.16
C ASP A 174 22.71 10.91 -19.09
N LEU A 175 22.02 11.27 -18.01
CA LEU A 175 21.52 12.64 -17.80
C LEU A 175 22.62 13.64 -17.43
N THR A 176 23.57 13.24 -16.58
CA THR A 176 24.60 14.13 -16.03
C THR A 176 25.92 14.10 -16.79
N GLY A 177 26.12 13.10 -17.65
CA GLY A 177 27.39 12.84 -18.35
C GLY A 177 28.50 12.32 -17.43
N LEU A 178 28.18 11.92 -16.20
CA LEU A 178 29.15 11.47 -15.21
C LEU A 178 29.36 9.95 -15.29
N ASP A 179 30.39 9.52 -16.02
CA ASP A 179 30.66 8.09 -16.25
C ASP A 179 30.96 7.29 -14.98
N PHE A 180 31.43 7.93 -13.91
CA PHE A 180 31.67 7.22 -12.65
C PHE A 180 30.39 6.64 -12.03
N LEU A 181 29.20 7.20 -12.34
CA LEU A 181 27.91 6.69 -11.88
C LEU A 181 27.54 5.37 -12.56
N ARG A 182 28.08 5.08 -13.75
CA ARG A 182 27.89 3.78 -14.41
C ARG A 182 28.52 2.64 -13.62
N ASN A 183 29.53 2.92 -12.80
CA ASN A 183 30.16 1.92 -11.95
C ASN A 183 29.23 1.52 -10.79
N THR A 184 28.73 0.29 -10.82
CA THR A 184 27.78 -0.24 -9.85
C THR A 184 28.29 -0.21 -8.40
N ALA A 185 29.59 -0.40 -8.17
CA ALA A 185 30.16 -0.40 -6.82
C ALA A 185 30.17 1.00 -6.20
N ILE A 186 30.54 2.01 -7.01
CA ILE A 186 30.48 3.42 -6.58
C ILE A 186 29.03 3.82 -6.36
N TRP A 187 28.15 3.47 -7.31
CA TRP A 187 26.74 3.76 -7.20
C TRP A 187 26.09 3.14 -5.97
N ALA A 188 26.48 1.93 -5.57
CA ALA A 188 25.91 1.30 -4.39
C ALA A 188 26.07 2.14 -3.12
N VAL A 189 27.23 2.79 -2.93
CA VAL A 189 27.46 3.68 -1.79
C VAL A 189 26.59 4.93 -1.89
N PHE A 190 26.54 5.56 -3.07
CA PHE A 190 25.70 6.74 -3.29
C PHE A 190 24.21 6.44 -3.16
N GLY A 191 23.74 5.36 -3.76
CA GLY A 191 22.35 4.91 -3.74
C GLY A 191 21.88 4.49 -2.36
N LEU A 192 22.70 3.76 -1.59
CA LEU A 192 22.42 3.50 -0.18
C LEU A 192 22.42 4.81 0.64
N GLY A 193 23.30 5.76 0.30
CA GLY A 193 23.29 7.10 0.85
C GLY A 193 21.99 7.86 0.55
N LEU A 194 21.44 7.75 -0.66
CA LEU A 194 20.16 8.35 -1.06
C LEU A 194 19.00 7.74 -0.29
N ILE A 195 18.95 6.41 -0.14
CA ILE A 195 17.94 5.73 0.69
C ILE A 195 18.08 6.16 2.15
N GLY A 196 19.31 6.21 2.67
CA GLY A 196 19.60 6.70 4.01
C GLY A 196 19.13 8.14 4.21
N ALA A 197 19.40 9.03 3.25
CA ALA A 197 18.95 10.42 3.26
C ALA A 197 17.41 10.52 3.23
N TYR A 198 16.75 9.65 2.46
CA TYR A 198 15.29 9.57 2.41
C TYR A 198 14.70 9.27 3.80
N TYR A 199 15.19 8.26 4.50
CA TYR A 199 14.75 7.97 5.87
C TYR A 199 15.22 9.00 6.90
N PHE A 200 16.40 9.58 6.71
CA PHE A 200 16.94 10.63 7.57
C PHE A 200 16.13 11.93 7.50
N SER A 201 15.39 12.16 6.41
CA SER A 201 14.45 13.29 6.30
C SER A 201 13.44 13.33 7.45
N ALA A 202 13.02 12.18 7.98
CA ALA A 202 12.15 12.10 9.15
C ALA A 202 12.82 12.68 10.42
N VAL A 203 14.11 12.40 10.61
CA VAL A 203 14.88 12.92 11.75
C VAL A 203 15.06 14.43 11.65
N ILE A 204 15.32 14.94 10.44
CA ILE A 204 15.39 16.39 10.18
C ILE A 204 14.03 17.03 10.48
N TYR A 205 12.94 16.45 9.95
CA TYR A 205 11.59 16.94 10.19
C TYR A 205 11.26 16.99 11.69
N TRP A 206 11.60 15.94 12.43
CA TRP A 206 11.45 15.89 13.88
C TRP A 206 12.22 17.03 14.56
N LYS A 207 13.51 17.20 14.30
CA LYS A 207 14.33 18.26 14.93
C LYS A 207 13.77 19.66 14.65
N LEU A 208 13.28 19.91 13.44
CA LEU A 208 12.76 21.22 13.03
C LEU A 208 11.37 21.52 13.63
N LYS A 209 10.50 20.50 13.76
CA LYS A 209 9.09 20.69 14.14
C LYS A 209 8.77 20.29 15.58
N SER A 210 9.58 19.45 16.22
CA SER A 210 9.35 18.98 17.59
C SER A 210 9.26 20.16 18.58
N LYS A 211 10.10 21.19 18.43
CA LYS A 211 10.03 22.39 19.29
C LYS A 211 8.77 23.25 19.08
N LYS A 212 8.10 23.13 17.92
CA LYS A 212 6.97 23.99 17.52
C LYS A 212 5.60 23.32 17.69
N SER A 213 5.54 21.99 17.73
CA SER A 213 4.29 21.23 17.78
C SER A 213 4.17 20.47 19.09
N LYS A 214 3.14 20.80 19.89
CA LYS A 214 2.81 20.11 21.14
C LYS A 214 2.54 18.62 20.91
N PHE A 215 1.87 18.28 19.80
CA PHE A 215 1.60 16.88 19.41
C PHE A 215 2.88 16.07 19.19
N LEU A 216 3.88 16.65 18.51
CA LEU A 216 5.15 15.94 18.30
C LEU A 216 5.88 15.73 19.62
N GLN A 217 5.82 16.66 20.57
CA GLN A 217 6.43 16.48 21.89
C GLN A 217 5.77 15.34 22.68
N GLU A 218 4.44 15.27 22.65
CA GLU A 218 3.65 14.20 23.31
C GLU A 218 3.88 12.82 22.67
N LEU A 219 4.09 12.77 21.35
CA LEU A 219 4.36 11.52 20.64
C LEU A 219 5.71 10.91 21.05
N GLY A 220 6.70 11.74 21.34
CA GLY A 220 8.06 11.31 21.67
C GLY A 220 8.84 10.74 20.46
N PRO A 221 10.18 10.67 20.56
CA PRO A 221 11.04 10.37 19.41
C PRO A 221 10.88 8.94 18.89
N VAL A 222 10.59 7.98 19.77
CA VAL A 222 10.48 6.55 19.41
C VAL A 222 9.21 6.29 18.60
N ARG A 223 8.03 6.70 19.11
CA ARG A 223 6.76 6.49 18.40
C ARG A 223 6.75 7.26 17.08
N PHE A 224 7.28 8.48 17.07
CA PHE A 224 7.45 9.24 15.84
C PHE A 224 8.35 8.50 14.84
N GLY A 225 9.50 7.98 15.28
CA GLY A 225 10.41 7.24 14.41
C GLY A 225 9.76 6.04 13.75
N ILE A 226 8.98 5.25 14.51
CA ILE A 226 8.22 4.10 13.99
C ILE A 226 7.17 4.56 12.98
N THR A 227 6.33 5.54 13.34
CA THR A 227 5.29 6.07 12.45
C THR A 227 5.88 6.66 11.18
N ALA A 228 6.98 7.41 11.29
CA ALA A 228 7.66 8.01 10.15
C ALA A 228 8.32 6.96 9.26
N PHE A 229 8.93 5.92 9.82
CA PHE A 229 9.48 4.80 9.06
C PHE A 229 8.40 4.07 8.26
N LEU A 230 7.28 3.72 8.89
CA LEU A 230 6.15 3.08 8.21
C LEU A 230 5.56 3.99 7.13
N PHE A 231 5.39 5.28 7.44
CA PHE A 231 4.88 6.27 6.49
C PHE A 231 5.79 6.45 5.28
N LEU A 232 7.10 6.62 5.49
CA LEU A 232 8.06 6.77 4.40
C LEU A 232 8.16 5.49 3.56
N THR A 233 8.11 4.31 4.19
CA THR A 233 8.05 3.04 3.46
C THR A 233 6.80 2.94 2.59
N MET A 234 5.64 3.36 3.13
CA MET A 234 4.39 3.43 2.35
C MET A 234 4.52 4.43 1.18
N MET A 235 5.14 5.58 1.38
CA MET A 235 5.37 6.59 0.34
C MET A 235 6.42 6.16 -0.71
N ALA A 236 7.30 5.21 -0.39
CA ALA A 236 8.25 4.66 -1.35
C ALA A 236 7.55 3.95 -2.52
N LEU A 237 6.38 3.34 -2.28
CA LEU A 237 5.57 2.68 -3.31
C LEU A 237 5.11 3.64 -4.41
N PRO A 238 4.32 4.70 -4.14
CA PRO A 238 3.90 5.63 -5.20
C PRO A 238 5.09 6.37 -5.84
N ILE A 239 6.17 6.63 -5.11
CA ILE A 239 7.41 7.18 -5.69
C ILE A 239 7.99 6.21 -6.73
N LYS A 240 8.13 4.92 -6.37
CA LYS A 240 8.58 3.87 -7.29
C LYS A 240 7.64 3.69 -8.47
N MET A 241 6.32 3.79 -8.27
CA MET A 241 5.33 3.72 -9.35
C MET A 241 5.56 4.84 -10.36
N ILE A 242 5.74 6.08 -9.90
CA ILE A 242 6.02 7.23 -10.76
C ILE A 242 7.33 7.01 -11.52
N LEU A 243 8.43 6.67 -10.82
CA LEU A 243 9.73 6.40 -11.45
C LEU A 243 9.65 5.32 -12.53
N ARG A 244 8.85 4.27 -12.27
CA ARG A 244 8.64 3.18 -13.21
C ARG A 244 7.83 3.62 -14.43
N TRP A 245 6.78 4.40 -14.24
CA TRP A 245 5.92 4.85 -15.34
C TRP A 245 6.54 5.94 -16.20
N THR A 246 7.30 6.87 -15.62
CA THR A 246 7.87 8.00 -16.37
C THR A 246 9.24 7.70 -16.97
N PHE A 247 10.05 6.88 -16.31
CA PHE A 247 11.46 6.66 -16.69
C PHE A 247 11.82 5.17 -16.85
N ASN A 248 10.88 4.24 -16.69
CA ASN A 248 11.13 2.79 -16.69
C ASN A 248 12.17 2.32 -15.65
N ILE A 249 12.42 3.12 -14.61
CA ILE A 249 13.42 2.81 -13.58
C ILE A 249 12.87 1.71 -12.68
N LYS A 250 13.59 0.58 -12.60
CA LYS A 250 13.23 -0.54 -11.72
C LYS A 250 14.05 -0.52 -10.43
N TYR A 251 15.37 -0.46 -10.57
CA TYR A 251 16.28 -0.53 -9.43
C TYR A 251 16.85 0.86 -9.13
N VAL A 252 16.65 1.30 -7.89
CA VAL A 252 17.32 2.49 -7.33
C VAL A 252 18.73 2.10 -6.94
N VAL A 253 18.91 0.92 -6.36
CA VAL A 253 20.22 0.34 -6.07
C VAL A 253 20.23 -1.12 -6.51
N ALA A 254 21.15 -1.47 -7.41
CA ALA A 254 21.44 -2.85 -7.76
C ALA A 254 22.74 -3.29 -7.08
N LEU A 255 22.71 -4.41 -6.36
CA LEU A 255 23.88 -5.00 -5.67
C LEU A 255 24.14 -6.40 -6.25
N PRO A 256 24.82 -6.51 -7.41
CA PRO A 256 25.00 -7.77 -8.12
C PRO A 256 25.72 -8.85 -7.30
N TRP A 257 26.61 -8.46 -6.38
CA TRP A 257 27.40 -9.40 -5.58
C TRP A 257 26.58 -10.21 -4.55
N ILE A 258 25.41 -9.71 -4.16
CA ILE A 258 24.50 -10.38 -3.22
C ILE A 258 23.14 -10.70 -3.85
N ASN A 259 22.99 -10.48 -5.16
CA ASN A 259 21.72 -10.60 -5.89
C ASN A 259 20.57 -9.86 -5.20
N MET A 260 20.84 -8.66 -4.64
CA MET A 260 19.84 -7.84 -4.00
C MET A 260 19.67 -6.53 -4.76
N ASN A 261 18.42 -6.22 -5.12
CA ASN A 261 18.07 -4.95 -5.74
C ASN A 261 16.98 -4.24 -4.91
N ILE A 262 17.08 -2.91 -4.83
CA ILE A 262 16.21 -2.03 -4.04
C ILE A 262 15.54 -1.01 -4.95
#